data_AF-A0A2G6QL91-F1
#
_entry.id   AF-A0A2G6QL91-F1
#
_cell.length_a   1.000
_cell.length_b   1.000
_cell.length_c   1.000
_cell.angle_alpha   90.00
_cell.angle_beta   90.00
_cell.angle_gamma   90.00
#
_symmetry.space_group_name_H-M   'P 1'
#
loop_
_entity.id
_entity.type
_entity.pdbx_description
1 polymer ?
#
loop_
_entity_poly.entity_id
_entity_poly.type
_entity_poly.pdbx_seq_one_letter_code
_entity_poly.pdbx_strand_id
1 'polypeptide(L)'
;MLKEVFADSVTVGAPPDPFNQAGQTWGQPPLRPDKLAELGYEPFRAVVRAALRTGGGLRVDHIMGLFRLWWVPAGRSPKQGSYVRYDHEALVGILALEAYRADALIVGEDLGTVEPWVREYLARRGILGTSVLWFENDHFGNPLDAQYWREYVMSSVTTHDLPPTAGYLAGDHIRLRDRLGLLTEPLEEELANSRQEQAAWIAKLRQFGLLAQGESDPTEILLAMHRYIVQTPSKVLNVALTDAVGDRLTQNQPGTIDEYPNWRVPLSHPDGKPMLLAEIFESKLATQLAAIMNQ
;
A
#
# COMPACT_ATOMS: atom_id res chain seq x y z
N MET A 1 3.67 -32.39 9.76
CA MET A 1 2.34 -31.94 9.29
C MET A 1 2.38 -30.62 8.54
N LEU A 2 2.92 -29.51 9.08
CA LEU A 2 2.92 -28.21 8.37
C LEU A 2 3.77 -28.17 7.08
N LYS A 3 4.89 -28.91 7.01
CA LYS A 3 5.81 -28.90 5.86
C LYS A 3 5.16 -29.34 4.54
N GLU A 4 4.18 -30.25 4.60
CA GLU A 4 3.49 -30.75 3.40
C GLU A 4 2.44 -29.78 2.86
N VAL A 5 2.07 -28.75 3.63
CA VAL A 5 1.08 -27.74 3.24
C VAL A 5 1.72 -26.66 2.34
N PHE A 6 3.04 -26.56 2.29
CA PHE A 6 3.76 -25.59 1.47
C PHE A 6 4.35 -26.23 0.21
N ALA A 7 4.52 -25.42 -0.84
CA ALA A 7 5.26 -25.80 -2.04
C ALA A 7 6.73 -25.33 -1.93
N ASP A 8 7.57 -26.15 -1.29
CA ASP A 8 8.95 -25.79 -0.90
C ASP A 8 9.89 -25.45 -2.08
N SER A 9 9.58 -25.89 -3.30
CA SER A 9 10.40 -25.62 -4.51
C SER A 9 9.90 -24.42 -5.33
N VAL A 10 9.01 -23.63 -4.75
CA VAL A 10 8.38 -22.47 -5.37
C VAL A 10 8.45 -21.30 -4.41
N THR A 11 8.62 -20.10 -4.95
CA THR A 11 8.49 -18.85 -4.20
C THR A 11 7.36 -18.02 -4.78
N VAL A 12 6.64 -17.31 -3.92
CA VAL A 12 5.67 -16.29 -4.33
C VAL A 12 6.43 -15.08 -4.89
N GLY A 13 5.83 -14.41 -5.86
CA GLY A 13 6.35 -13.17 -6.39
C GLY A 13 5.30 -12.35 -7.10
N ALA A 14 5.75 -11.53 -8.04
CA ALA A 14 4.91 -10.78 -8.96
C ALA A 14 5.48 -10.87 -10.38
N PRO A 15 4.63 -10.90 -11.43
CA PRO A 15 5.10 -10.77 -12.80
C PRO A 15 5.76 -9.40 -13.03
N PRO A 16 6.52 -9.22 -14.11
CA PRO A 16 6.97 -7.89 -14.54
C PRO A 16 5.81 -6.89 -14.68
N ASP A 17 6.04 -5.67 -14.20
CA ASP A 17 5.09 -4.56 -14.30
C ASP A 17 5.84 -3.25 -14.67
N PRO A 18 5.14 -2.13 -14.93
CA PRO A 18 5.78 -0.87 -15.31
C PRO A 18 6.77 -0.31 -14.27
N PHE A 19 6.60 -0.63 -12.99
CA PHE A 19 7.48 -0.16 -11.91
C PHE A 19 8.66 -1.12 -11.67
N ASN A 20 8.47 -2.42 -11.91
CA ASN A 20 9.51 -3.44 -11.82
C ASN A 20 9.49 -4.37 -13.04
N GLN A 21 10.24 -3.98 -14.08
CA GLN A 21 10.34 -4.71 -15.34
C GLN A 21 11.02 -6.09 -15.21
N ALA A 22 11.71 -6.35 -14.09
CA ALA A 22 12.29 -7.67 -13.80
C ALA A 22 11.25 -8.63 -13.18
N GLY A 23 10.13 -8.10 -12.67
CA GLY A 23 9.23 -8.79 -11.75
C GLY A 23 9.87 -8.96 -10.37
N GLN A 24 9.18 -9.67 -9.47
CA GLN A 24 9.62 -9.80 -8.08
C GLN A 24 9.58 -11.26 -7.62
N THR A 25 10.47 -11.61 -6.69
CA THR A 25 10.35 -12.81 -5.85
C THR A 25 10.40 -12.38 -4.39
N TRP A 26 9.49 -12.91 -3.57
CA TRP A 26 9.33 -12.49 -2.18
C TRP A 26 9.87 -13.51 -1.16
N GLY A 27 10.44 -14.62 -1.63
CA GLY A 27 11.09 -15.61 -0.77
C GLY A 27 10.13 -16.48 0.05
N GLN A 28 8.81 -16.36 -0.18
CA GLN A 28 7.78 -17.04 0.59
C GLN A 28 7.38 -18.34 -0.13
N PRO A 29 7.45 -19.52 0.50
CA PRO A 29 6.85 -20.71 -0.08
C PRO A 29 5.32 -20.60 -0.01
N PRO A 30 4.58 -20.76 -1.13
CA PRO A 30 3.13 -20.65 -1.11
C PRO A 30 2.47 -21.86 -0.45
N LEU A 31 1.30 -21.63 0.17
CA LEU A 31 0.43 -22.72 0.59
C LEU A 31 -0.10 -23.45 -0.65
N ARG A 32 -0.11 -24.77 -0.60
CA ARG A 32 -0.62 -25.64 -1.66
C ARG A 32 -2.16 -25.62 -1.67
N PRO A 33 -2.82 -25.23 -2.78
CA PRO A 33 -4.29 -25.18 -2.84
C PRO A 33 -4.96 -26.54 -2.58
N ASP A 34 -4.39 -27.63 -3.11
CA ASP A 34 -4.89 -29.00 -2.91
C ASP A 34 -4.82 -29.43 -1.44
N LYS A 35 -3.70 -29.14 -0.77
CA LYS A 35 -3.52 -29.47 0.65
C LYS A 35 -4.36 -28.60 1.59
N LEU A 36 -4.61 -27.34 1.23
CA LEU A 36 -5.56 -26.52 1.98
C LEU A 36 -6.96 -27.13 1.95
N ALA A 37 -7.43 -27.59 0.79
CA ALA A 37 -8.74 -28.22 0.67
C ALA A 37 -8.81 -29.56 1.43
N GLU A 38 -7.81 -30.44 1.28
CA GLU A 38 -7.73 -31.72 2.00
C GLU A 38 -7.79 -31.54 3.53
N LEU A 39 -7.19 -30.47 4.04
CA LEU A 39 -7.15 -30.15 5.48
C LEU A 39 -8.35 -29.32 5.96
N GLY A 40 -9.38 -29.14 5.13
CA GLY A 40 -10.54 -28.31 5.48
C GLY A 40 -10.17 -26.86 5.82
N TYR A 41 -9.12 -26.35 5.16
CA TYR A 41 -8.55 -25.01 5.32
C TYR A 41 -8.10 -24.66 6.74
N GLU A 42 -7.88 -25.65 7.61
CA GLU A 42 -7.49 -25.40 9.01
C GLU A 42 -6.25 -24.50 9.15
N PRO A 43 -5.16 -24.65 8.34
CA PRO A 43 -4.01 -23.76 8.43
C PRO A 43 -4.37 -22.29 8.21
N PHE A 44 -5.20 -21.99 7.20
CA PHE A 44 -5.62 -20.62 6.89
C PHE A 44 -6.56 -20.06 7.97
N ARG A 45 -7.53 -20.87 8.42
CA ARG A 45 -8.44 -20.50 9.53
C ARG A 45 -7.67 -20.16 10.80
N ALA A 46 -6.64 -20.94 11.14
CA ALA A 46 -5.82 -20.72 12.31
C ALA A 46 -5.08 -19.37 12.24
N VAL A 47 -4.51 -19.02 11.07
CA VAL A 47 -3.84 -17.72 10.86
C VAL A 47 -4.82 -16.56 10.97
N VAL A 48 -5.96 -16.62 10.29
CA VAL A 48 -6.96 -15.54 10.32
C VAL A 48 -7.50 -15.34 11.74
N ARG A 49 -7.83 -16.41 12.47
CA ARG A 49 -8.26 -16.32 13.88
C ARG A 49 -7.18 -15.76 14.79
N ALA A 50 -5.92 -16.12 14.57
CA ALA A 50 -4.82 -15.59 15.36
C ALA A 50 -4.64 -14.10 15.12
N ALA A 51 -4.70 -13.65 13.86
CA ALA A 51 -4.58 -12.25 13.50
C ALA A 51 -5.76 -11.40 14.03
N LEU A 52 -6.97 -11.95 14.03
CA LEU A 52 -8.18 -11.30 14.54
C LEU A 52 -8.41 -11.47 16.04
N ARG A 53 -7.49 -12.12 16.76
CA ARG A 53 -7.63 -12.32 18.21
C ARG A 53 -7.63 -11.01 18.98
N THR A 54 -6.91 -10.01 18.46
CA THR A 54 -6.70 -8.71 19.09
C THR A 54 -6.80 -7.61 18.03
N GLY A 55 -7.56 -6.56 18.33
CA GLY A 55 -7.80 -5.43 17.42
C GLY A 55 -9.20 -5.44 16.80
N GLY A 56 -9.62 -4.30 16.27
CA GLY A 56 -10.94 -4.12 15.63
C GLY A 56 -10.94 -4.34 14.12
N GLY A 57 -9.84 -4.83 13.55
CA GLY A 57 -9.74 -5.05 12.11
C GLY A 57 -8.42 -5.67 11.66
N LEU A 58 -8.39 -6.12 10.40
CA LEU A 58 -7.25 -6.74 9.74
C LEU A 58 -7.06 -6.18 8.33
N ARG A 59 -5.86 -5.68 8.04
CA ARG A 59 -5.42 -5.43 6.66
C ARG A 59 -4.80 -6.71 6.10
N VAL A 60 -5.39 -7.26 5.04
CA VAL A 60 -4.86 -8.40 4.30
C VAL A 60 -3.98 -7.88 3.18
N ASP A 61 -2.67 -8.06 3.35
CA ASP A 61 -1.69 -7.75 2.32
C ASP A 61 -1.87 -8.66 1.10
N HIS A 62 -1.73 -8.10 -0.10
CA HIS A 62 -1.90 -8.79 -1.37
C HIS A 62 -3.15 -9.68 -1.40
N ILE A 63 -4.35 -9.08 -1.26
CA ILE A 63 -5.59 -9.86 -1.14
C ILE A 63 -5.89 -10.72 -2.36
N MET A 64 -5.30 -10.38 -3.51
CA MET A 64 -5.26 -11.18 -4.72
C MET A 64 -4.77 -12.61 -4.46
N GLY A 65 -3.93 -12.83 -3.45
CA GLY A 65 -3.45 -14.14 -3.04
C GLY A 65 -4.53 -15.12 -2.60
N LEU A 66 -5.73 -14.63 -2.25
CA LEU A 66 -6.90 -15.48 -1.98
C LEU A 66 -7.56 -16.00 -3.27
N PHE A 67 -7.19 -15.45 -4.42
CA PHE A 67 -7.71 -15.81 -5.75
C PHE A 67 -6.66 -16.52 -6.58
N ARG A 68 -5.45 -15.96 -6.64
CA ARG A 68 -4.31 -16.51 -7.36
C ARG A 68 -3.01 -15.92 -6.84
N LEU A 69 -1.93 -16.69 -6.89
CA LEU A 69 -0.58 -16.21 -6.61
C LEU A 69 0.33 -16.46 -7.79
N TRP A 70 1.25 -15.53 -8.05
CA TRP A 70 2.31 -15.71 -9.03
C TRP A 70 3.40 -16.61 -8.42
N TRP A 71 3.48 -17.84 -8.89
CA TRP A 71 4.41 -18.86 -8.44
C TRP A 71 5.63 -18.87 -9.33
N VAL A 72 6.81 -18.66 -8.75
CA VAL A 72 8.10 -18.71 -9.44
C VAL A 72 8.86 -19.96 -8.98
N PRO A 73 9.20 -20.90 -9.88
CA PRO A 73 10.01 -22.05 -9.50
C PRO A 73 11.39 -21.63 -8.95
N ALA A 74 11.88 -22.34 -7.95
CA ALA A 74 13.18 -22.05 -7.35
C ALA A 74 14.30 -22.00 -8.41
N GLY A 75 15.16 -20.99 -8.32
CA GLY A 75 16.27 -20.76 -9.25
C GLY A 75 15.85 -20.21 -10.62
N ARG A 76 14.59 -19.82 -10.82
CA ARG A 76 14.11 -19.16 -12.05
C ARG A 76 13.87 -17.67 -11.84
N SER A 77 13.90 -16.92 -12.94
CA SER A 77 13.54 -15.50 -12.95
C SER A 77 12.03 -15.32 -12.70
N PRO A 78 11.57 -14.22 -12.07
CA PRO A 78 10.15 -13.88 -11.95
C PRO A 78 9.37 -13.91 -13.28
N LYS A 79 10.05 -13.64 -14.40
CA LYS A 79 9.51 -13.71 -15.77
C LYS A 79 9.02 -15.11 -16.16
N GLN A 80 9.47 -16.14 -15.45
CA GLN A 80 9.17 -17.55 -15.70
C GLN A 80 8.16 -18.12 -14.70
N GLY A 81 7.50 -17.26 -13.92
CA GLY A 81 6.42 -17.68 -13.04
C GLY A 81 5.10 -17.93 -13.79
N SER A 82 4.09 -18.36 -13.04
CA SER A 82 2.72 -18.49 -13.54
C SER A 82 1.73 -18.31 -12.40
N TYR A 83 0.51 -17.92 -12.74
CA TYR A 83 -0.58 -17.83 -11.76
C TYR A 83 -1.11 -19.22 -11.40
N VAL A 84 -1.07 -19.53 -10.10
CA VAL A 84 -1.75 -20.69 -9.51
C VAL A 84 -3.01 -20.19 -8.81
N ARG A 85 -4.16 -20.77 -9.16
CA ARG A 85 -5.46 -20.38 -8.61
C ARG A 85 -5.71 -21.02 -7.25
N TYR A 86 -6.40 -20.27 -6.41
CA TYR A 86 -6.94 -20.71 -5.13
C TYR A 86 -8.47 -20.71 -5.19
N ASP A 87 -9.09 -21.49 -4.31
CA ASP A 87 -10.54 -21.44 -4.10
C ASP A 87 -10.89 -20.18 -3.29
N HIS A 88 -11.13 -19.09 -4.00
CA HIS A 88 -11.48 -17.79 -3.42
C HIS A 88 -12.84 -17.79 -2.73
N GLU A 89 -13.78 -18.67 -3.10
CA GLU A 89 -15.05 -18.80 -2.37
C GLU A 89 -14.79 -19.34 -0.97
N ALA A 90 -13.95 -20.38 -0.85
CA ALA A 90 -13.53 -20.89 0.45
C ALA A 90 -12.68 -19.88 1.23
N LEU A 91 -11.61 -19.34 0.63
CA LEU A 91 -10.67 -18.46 1.36
C LEU A 91 -11.29 -17.12 1.76
N VAL A 92 -11.99 -16.44 0.84
CA VAL A 92 -12.66 -15.18 1.18
C VAL A 92 -13.85 -15.43 2.11
N GLY A 93 -14.58 -16.54 1.95
CA GLY A 93 -15.65 -16.95 2.85
C GLY A 93 -15.16 -17.18 4.29
N ILE A 94 -14.01 -17.85 4.45
CA ILE A 94 -13.36 -18.04 5.76
C ILE A 94 -12.95 -16.69 6.35
N LEU A 95 -12.31 -15.83 5.57
CA LEU A 95 -11.89 -14.51 6.02
C LEU A 95 -13.07 -13.70 6.55
N ALA A 96 -14.15 -13.62 5.77
CA ALA A 96 -15.37 -12.90 6.15
C ALA A 96 -16.05 -13.53 7.38
N LEU A 97 -16.10 -14.86 7.49
CA LEU A 97 -16.70 -15.55 8.63
C LEU A 97 -15.93 -15.29 9.93
N GLU A 98 -14.60 -15.40 9.90
CA GLU A 98 -13.78 -15.16 11.09
C GLU A 98 -13.78 -13.67 11.47
N ALA A 99 -13.83 -12.75 10.49
CA ALA A 99 -14.03 -11.32 10.71
C ALA A 99 -15.36 -11.03 11.41
N TYR A 100 -16.45 -11.61 10.91
CA TYR A 100 -17.78 -11.48 11.52
C TYR A 100 -17.81 -11.98 12.97
N ARG A 101 -17.17 -13.13 13.25
CA ARG A 101 -17.06 -13.67 14.62
C ARG A 101 -16.26 -12.79 15.56
N ALA A 102 -15.28 -12.05 15.04
CA ALA A 102 -14.42 -11.16 15.81
C ALA A 102 -14.96 -9.72 15.89
N ASP A 103 -16.10 -9.42 15.24
CA ASP A 103 -16.62 -8.06 15.06
C ASP A 103 -15.55 -7.10 14.49
N ALA A 104 -14.87 -7.57 13.43
CA ALA A 104 -13.68 -6.93 12.89
C ALA A 104 -13.85 -6.46 11.45
N LEU A 105 -13.29 -5.28 11.15
CA LEU A 105 -13.20 -4.74 9.79
C LEU A 105 -12.11 -5.45 8.99
N ILE A 106 -12.35 -5.74 7.70
CA ILE A 106 -11.32 -6.25 6.79
C ILE A 106 -11.01 -5.23 5.70
N VAL A 107 -9.73 -4.93 5.53
CA VAL A 107 -9.20 -4.14 4.40
C VAL A 107 -8.30 -5.04 3.56
N GLY A 108 -8.68 -5.30 2.32
CA GLY A 108 -7.83 -5.93 1.33
C GLY A 108 -6.95 -4.92 0.59
N GLU A 109 -5.65 -5.14 0.60
CA GLU A 109 -4.75 -4.46 -0.32
C GLU A 109 -5.01 -4.97 -1.74
N ASP A 110 -5.63 -4.13 -2.56
CA ASP A 110 -6.06 -4.44 -3.94
C ASP A 110 -5.41 -3.50 -4.98
N LEU A 111 -4.09 -3.31 -4.84
CA LEU A 111 -3.23 -2.55 -5.75
C LEU A 111 -2.58 -3.47 -6.79
N GLY A 112 -2.02 -2.86 -7.84
CA GLY A 112 -1.35 -3.57 -8.92
C GLY A 112 -2.34 -4.24 -9.88
N THR A 113 -2.04 -5.49 -10.27
CA THR A 113 -2.79 -6.21 -11.30
C THR A 113 -3.98 -6.96 -10.70
N VAL A 114 -5.15 -6.30 -10.65
CA VAL A 114 -6.39 -6.84 -10.10
C VAL A 114 -7.40 -7.14 -11.21
N GLU A 115 -7.96 -8.34 -11.26
CA GLU A 115 -9.03 -8.64 -12.21
C GLU A 115 -10.30 -7.79 -11.94
N PRO A 116 -11.01 -7.33 -12.99
CA PRO A 116 -12.12 -6.40 -12.84
C PRO A 116 -13.22 -6.86 -11.86
N TRP A 117 -13.51 -8.16 -11.83
CA TRP A 117 -14.57 -8.73 -11.00
C TRP A 117 -14.18 -8.89 -9.51
N VAL A 118 -12.88 -8.89 -9.18
CA VAL A 118 -12.38 -9.16 -7.81
C VAL A 118 -12.82 -8.05 -6.86
N ARG A 119 -12.71 -6.80 -7.28
CA ARG A 119 -13.12 -5.64 -6.47
C ARG A 119 -14.61 -5.68 -6.14
N GLU A 120 -15.44 -5.99 -7.12
CA GLU A 120 -16.88 -6.14 -6.91
C GLU A 120 -17.20 -7.32 -5.99
N TYR A 121 -16.51 -8.44 -6.18
CA TYR A 121 -16.68 -9.64 -5.37
C TYR A 121 -16.35 -9.42 -3.89
N LEU A 122 -15.25 -8.70 -3.60
CA LEU A 122 -14.84 -8.34 -2.24
C LEU A 122 -15.82 -7.34 -1.62
N ALA A 123 -16.20 -6.30 -2.37
CA ALA A 123 -17.14 -5.28 -1.91
C ALA A 123 -18.51 -5.87 -1.52
N ARG A 124 -19.03 -6.83 -2.30
CA ARG A 124 -20.28 -7.55 -1.98
C ARG A 124 -20.23 -8.35 -0.67
N ARG A 125 -19.03 -8.62 -0.15
CA ARG A 125 -18.79 -9.32 1.13
C ARG A 125 -18.37 -8.37 2.26
N GLY A 126 -18.45 -7.06 2.04
CA GLY A 126 -18.09 -6.05 3.04
C GLY A 126 -16.58 -5.95 3.29
N ILE A 127 -15.75 -6.46 2.38
CA ILE A 127 -14.30 -6.32 2.46
C ILE A 127 -13.91 -5.02 1.76
N LEU A 128 -13.26 -4.11 2.49
CA LEU A 128 -12.84 -2.83 1.98
C LEU A 128 -11.63 -3.00 1.07
N GLY A 129 -11.53 -2.20 0.01
CA GLY A 129 -10.29 -2.08 -0.78
C GLY A 129 -9.31 -1.07 -0.17
N THR A 130 -8.27 -0.74 -0.92
CA THR A 130 -7.30 0.30 -0.58
C THR A 130 -7.25 1.35 -1.69
N SER A 131 -7.21 2.62 -1.32
CA SER A 131 -7.02 3.75 -2.25
C SER A 131 -5.84 4.60 -1.78
N VAL A 132 -4.87 4.81 -2.65
CA VAL A 132 -3.66 5.58 -2.34
C VAL A 132 -3.63 6.77 -3.28
N LEU A 133 -3.59 7.99 -2.74
CA LEU A 133 -3.75 9.23 -3.51
C LEU A 133 -2.94 9.24 -4.79
N TRP A 134 -1.64 8.94 -4.71
CA TRP A 134 -0.74 8.93 -5.88
C TRP A 134 -1.19 8.00 -7.02
N PHE A 135 -1.97 6.96 -6.72
CA PHE A 135 -2.45 5.98 -7.69
C PHE A 135 -3.89 6.20 -8.16
N GLU A 136 -4.64 7.12 -7.55
CA GLU A 136 -6.04 7.39 -7.90
C GLU A 136 -6.15 8.34 -9.09
N ASN A 137 -5.79 7.82 -10.28
CA ASN A 137 -5.84 8.52 -11.56
C ASN A 137 -6.85 7.89 -12.52
N ASP A 138 -7.37 8.69 -13.46
CA ASP A 138 -8.20 8.22 -14.57
C ASP A 138 -7.38 7.43 -15.62
N HIS A 139 -8.04 6.92 -16.65
CA HIS A 139 -7.39 6.17 -17.73
C HIS A 139 -6.38 7.00 -18.56
N PHE A 140 -6.38 8.32 -18.41
CA PHE A 140 -5.46 9.24 -19.07
C PHE A 140 -4.34 9.72 -18.14
N GLY A 141 -4.30 9.24 -16.89
CA GLY A 141 -3.30 9.61 -15.89
C GLY A 141 -3.59 10.91 -15.15
N ASN A 142 -4.81 11.46 -15.23
CA ASN A 142 -5.17 12.64 -14.44
C ASN A 142 -5.70 12.24 -13.06
N PRO A 143 -5.37 12.98 -11.99
CA PRO A 143 -5.94 12.79 -10.66
C PRO A 143 -7.47 12.73 -10.68
N LEU A 144 -8.04 11.68 -10.08
CA LEU A 144 -9.49 11.52 -9.96
C LEU A 144 -10.07 12.53 -8.97
N ASP A 145 -11.18 13.18 -9.36
CA ASP A 145 -11.98 14.01 -8.47
C ASP A 145 -12.47 13.19 -7.26
N ALA A 146 -12.44 13.79 -6.07
CA ALA A 146 -12.69 13.10 -4.79
C ALA A 146 -14.01 12.32 -4.77
N GLN A 147 -15.06 12.83 -5.42
CA GLN A 147 -16.38 12.20 -5.52
C GLN A 147 -16.42 10.89 -6.32
N TYR A 148 -15.40 10.62 -7.15
CA TYR A 148 -15.30 9.39 -7.94
C TYR A 148 -14.42 8.32 -7.28
N TRP A 149 -13.83 8.62 -6.13
CA TRP A 149 -13.14 7.62 -5.34
C TRP A 149 -14.12 6.57 -4.82
N ARG A 150 -13.62 5.36 -4.58
CA ARG A 150 -14.45 4.25 -4.09
C ARG A 150 -14.90 4.53 -2.65
N GLU A 151 -16.14 4.22 -2.34
CA GLU A 151 -16.70 4.40 -0.98
C GLU A 151 -16.14 3.36 0.02
N TYR A 152 -16.18 2.07 -0.33
CA TYR A 152 -15.77 0.98 0.57
C TYR A 152 -14.26 0.69 0.48
N VAL A 153 -13.44 1.67 0.86
CA VAL A 153 -11.98 1.54 0.90
C VAL A 153 -11.38 2.20 2.14
N MET A 154 -10.15 1.80 2.44
CA MET A 154 -9.23 2.59 3.26
C MET A 154 -8.40 3.50 2.35
N SER A 155 -8.58 4.81 2.51
CA SER A 155 -7.87 5.83 1.75
C SER A 155 -6.69 6.40 2.54
N SER A 156 -5.56 6.57 1.86
CA SER A 156 -4.38 7.24 2.40
C SER A 156 -3.67 8.08 1.34
N VAL A 157 -2.81 9.01 1.77
CA VAL A 157 -1.94 9.74 0.84
C VAL A 157 -0.79 8.84 0.37
N THR A 158 -0.16 8.12 1.29
CA THR A 158 1.00 7.26 1.04
C THR A 158 0.83 5.89 1.72
N THR A 159 1.80 4.99 1.51
CA THR A 159 1.92 3.69 2.19
C THR A 159 3.32 3.55 2.78
N HIS A 160 3.61 2.42 3.45
CA HIS A 160 4.96 2.15 3.96
C HIS A 160 5.97 1.74 2.85
N ASP A 161 5.48 1.38 1.66
CA ASP A 161 6.29 1.05 0.49
C ASP A 161 6.58 2.26 -0.41
N LEU A 162 5.91 3.38 -0.13
CA LEU A 162 6.17 4.68 -0.73
C LEU A 162 6.97 5.54 0.27
N PRO A 163 7.73 6.53 -0.20
CA PRO A 163 8.30 7.51 0.71
C PRO A 163 7.17 8.25 1.47
N PRO A 164 7.45 8.77 2.68
CA PRO A 164 6.61 9.79 3.29
C PRO A 164 6.34 10.94 2.31
N THR A 165 5.20 11.61 2.43
CA THR A 165 4.75 12.64 1.49
C THR A 165 5.78 13.77 1.36
N ALA A 166 6.40 14.19 2.47
CA ALA A 166 7.46 15.19 2.44
C ALA A 166 8.70 14.75 1.63
N GLY A 167 9.09 13.47 1.75
CA GLY A 167 10.16 12.87 0.95
C GLY A 167 9.75 12.64 -0.51
N TYR A 168 8.47 12.35 -0.78
CA TYR A 168 7.92 12.24 -2.12
C TYR A 168 8.02 13.59 -2.85
N LEU A 169 7.50 14.66 -2.25
CA LEU A 169 7.51 16.02 -2.82
C LEU A 169 8.93 16.53 -3.11
N ALA A 170 9.91 16.14 -2.30
CA ALA A 170 11.30 16.50 -2.55
C ALA A 170 12.00 15.61 -3.60
N GLY A 171 11.40 14.50 -4.01
CA GLY A 171 11.99 13.50 -4.89
C GLY A 171 13.10 12.67 -4.22
N ASP A 172 13.08 12.53 -2.89
CA ASP A 172 14.11 11.80 -2.14
C ASP A 172 14.16 10.32 -2.56
N HIS A 173 12.99 9.72 -2.81
CA HIS A 173 12.84 8.36 -3.30
C HIS A 173 13.47 8.10 -4.69
N ILE A 174 13.42 9.08 -5.59
CA ILE A 174 14.00 8.95 -6.94
C ILE A 174 15.52 8.96 -6.83
N ARG A 175 16.07 9.88 -6.03
CA ARG A 175 17.52 9.92 -5.74
C ARG A 175 17.99 8.70 -4.96
N LEU A 176 17.14 8.13 -4.10
CA LEU A 176 17.42 6.88 -3.45
C LEU A 176 17.52 5.75 -4.48
N ARG A 177 16.51 5.57 -5.33
CA ARG A 177 16.52 4.56 -6.41
C ARG A 177 17.74 4.73 -7.33
N ASP A 178 18.11 5.96 -7.68
CA ASP A 178 19.31 6.26 -8.49
C ASP A 178 20.60 5.78 -7.81
N ARG A 179 20.81 6.15 -6.54
CA ARG A 179 21.99 5.70 -5.77
C ARG A 179 22.08 4.19 -5.62
N LEU A 180 20.94 3.50 -5.64
CA LEU A 180 20.86 2.05 -5.57
C LEU A 180 20.93 1.37 -6.95
N GLY A 181 21.02 2.13 -8.05
CA GLY A 181 21.06 1.60 -9.41
C GLY A 181 19.75 0.97 -9.87
N LEU A 182 18.61 1.42 -9.33
CA LEU A 182 17.27 0.87 -9.59
C LEU A 182 16.49 1.65 -10.65
N LEU A 183 17.00 2.78 -11.14
CA LEU A 183 16.35 3.52 -12.23
C LEU A 183 16.62 2.83 -13.56
N THR A 184 15.57 2.71 -14.38
CA THR A 184 15.67 2.27 -15.78
C THR A 184 15.91 3.44 -16.73
N GLU A 185 15.46 4.64 -16.34
CA GLU A 185 15.59 5.90 -17.07
C GLU A 185 16.56 6.85 -16.36
N PRO A 186 17.10 7.88 -17.04
CA PRO A 186 17.97 8.86 -16.42
C PRO A 186 17.31 9.60 -15.24
N LEU A 187 18.09 9.88 -14.19
CA LEU A 187 17.62 10.59 -12.98
C LEU A 187 16.83 11.87 -13.29
N GLU A 188 17.32 12.69 -14.23
CA GLU A 188 16.67 13.96 -14.58
C GLU A 188 15.30 13.78 -15.23
N GLU A 189 15.12 12.71 -16.00
CA GLU A 189 13.84 12.37 -16.64
C GLU A 189 12.84 11.87 -15.60
N GLU A 190 13.26 10.99 -14.69
CA GLU A 190 12.42 10.52 -13.58
C GLU A 190 12.01 11.67 -12.65
N LEU A 191 12.93 12.58 -12.33
CA LEU A 191 12.62 13.79 -11.56
C LEU A 191 11.66 14.72 -12.32
N ALA A 192 11.78 14.83 -13.64
CA ALA A 192 10.84 15.62 -14.45
C ALA A 192 9.44 14.99 -14.47
N ASN A 193 9.34 13.67 -14.62
CA ASN A 193 8.08 12.93 -14.60
C ASN A 193 7.38 13.08 -13.24
N SER A 194 8.11 12.93 -12.14
CA SER A 194 7.55 13.13 -10.80
C SER A 194 7.08 14.57 -10.57
N ARG A 195 7.80 15.58 -11.07
CA ARG A 195 7.33 16.97 -11.02
C ARG A 195 6.01 17.18 -11.78
N GLN A 196 5.80 16.48 -12.90
CA GLN A 196 4.54 16.55 -13.65
C GLN A 196 3.39 15.89 -12.88
N GLU A 197 3.61 14.72 -12.30
CA GLU A 197 2.63 14.04 -11.44
C GLU A 197 2.25 14.90 -10.23
N GLN A 198 3.25 15.46 -9.53
CA GLN A 198 3.03 16.37 -8.41
C GLN A 198 2.27 17.63 -8.85
N ALA A 199 2.61 18.22 -10.00
CA ALA A 199 1.93 19.39 -10.52
C ALA A 199 0.45 19.11 -10.83
N ALA A 200 0.12 17.92 -11.35
CA ALA A 200 -1.25 17.52 -11.61
C ALA A 200 -2.06 17.42 -10.31
N TRP A 201 -1.50 16.79 -9.27
CA TRP A 201 -2.14 16.74 -7.95
C TRP A 201 -2.25 18.12 -7.31
N ILE A 202 -1.21 18.96 -7.34
CA ILE A 202 -1.26 20.33 -6.82
C ILE A 202 -2.35 21.16 -7.54
N ALA A 203 -2.49 21.01 -8.85
CA ALA A 203 -3.57 21.64 -9.61
C ALA A 203 -4.95 21.14 -9.15
N LYS A 204 -5.10 19.83 -8.88
CA LYS A 204 -6.32 19.25 -8.32
C LYS A 204 -6.66 19.82 -6.94
N LEU A 205 -5.68 19.92 -6.05
CA LEU A 205 -5.85 20.51 -4.72
C LEU A 205 -6.33 21.98 -4.80
N ARG A 206 -5.78 22.75 -5.73
CA ARG A 206 -6.21 24.13 -6.00
C ARG A 206 -7.61 24.20 -6.60
N GLN A 207 -7.95 23.30 -7.51
CA GLN A 207 -9.29 23.20 -8.10
C GLN A 207 -10.37 22.98 -7.02
N PHE A 208 -10.07 22.16 -6.02
CA PHE A 208 -10.95 21.89 -4.88
C PHE A 208 -10.86 22.94 -3.77
N GLY A 209 -10.08 24.02 -3.96
CA GLY A 209 -9.93 25.11 -2.99
C GLY A 209 -9.19 24.71 -1.71
N LEU A 210 -8.44 23.60 -1.72
CA LEU A 210 -7.73 23.06 -0.57
C LEU A 210 -6.31 23.59 -0.41
N LEU A 211 -5.79 24.21 -1.48
CA LEU A 211 -4.48 24.84 -1.53
C LEU A 211 -4.62 26.20 -2.23
N ALA A 212 -3.97 27.23 -1.69
CA ALA A 212 -4.03 28.56 -2.28
C ALA A 212 -3.28 28.63 -3.64
N GLN A 213 -3.68 29.60 -4.47
CA GLN A 213 -2.97 29.89 -5.71
C GLN A 213 -1.57 30.41 -5.40
N GLY A 214 -0.54 29.86 -6.05
CA GLY A 214 0.86 30.22 -5.82
C GLY A 214 1.50 29.62 -4.57
N GLU A 215 0.73 28.98 -3.67
CA GLU A 215 1.30 28.27 -2.52
C GLU A 215 2.17 27.10 -2.99
N SER A 216 3.36 27.00 -2.39
CA SER A 216 4.41 26.04 -2.75
C SER A 216 5.13 25.43 -1.55
N ASP A 217 4.77 25.81 -0.32
CA ASP A 217 5.28 25.14 0.88
C ASP A 217 4.88 23.65 0.85
N PRO A 218 5.85 22.71 0.88
CA PRO A 218 5.57 21.28 0.92
C PRO A 218 4.66 20.87 2.10
N THR A 219 4.72 21.59 3.21
CA THR A 219 3.88 21.33 4.39
C THR A 219 2.41 21.64 4.10
N GLU A 220 2.13 22.78 3.46
CA GLU A 220 0.76 23.15 3.09
C GLU A 220 0.21 22.26 1.97
N ILE A 221 1.06 21.82 1.03
CA ILE A 221 0.69 20.83 0.02
C ILE A 221 0.31 19.50 0.67
N LEU A 222 1.13 19.02 1.61
CA LEU A 222 0.86 17.80 2.39
C LEU A 222 -0.46 17.92 3.15
N LEU A 223 -0.68 19.02 3.88
CA LEU A 223 -1.95 19.26 4.59
C LEU A 223 -3.14 19.30 3.62
N ALA A 224 -3.00 19.91 2.45
CA ALA A 224 -4.03 19.95 1.42
C ALA A 224 -4.35 18.54 0.86
N MET A 225 -3.36 17.66 0.69
CA MET A 225 -3.59 16.26 0.32
C MET A 225 -4.44 15.51 1.35
N HIS A 226 -4.19 15.75 2.64
CA HIS A 226 -5.00 15.16 3.71
C HIS A 226 -6.41 15.76 3.77
N ARG A 227 -6.58 17.06 3.50
CA ARG A 227 -7.92 17.65 3.31
C ARG A 227 -8.65 17.03 2.11
N TYR A 228 -7.92 16.63 1.07
CA TYR A 228 -8.50 16.03 -0.12
C TYR A 228 -9.07 14.65 0.16
N ILE A 229 -8.34 13.79 0.87
CA ILE A 229 -8.85 12.46 1.23
C ILE A 229 -10.11 12.54 2.12
N VAL A 230 -10.22 13.57 2.97
CA VAL A 230 -11.42 13.83 3.79
C VAL A 230 -12.65 14.18 2.94
N GLN A 231 -12.46 14.75 1.74
CA GLN A 231 -13.56 15.02 0.81
C GLN A 231 -14.02 13.80 0.00
N THR A 232 -13.31 12.67 0.09
CA THR A 232 -13.69 11.44 -0.61
C THR A 232 -14.82 10.72 0.12
N PRO A 233 -15.62 9.87 -0.56
CA PRO A 233 -16.64 9.05 0.10
C PRO A 233 -16.06 7.87 0.90
N SER A 234 -14.73 7.75 1.03
CA SER A 234 -14.05 6.62 1.65
C SER A 234 -14.51 6.38 3.10
N LYS A 235 -14.81 5.12 3.46
CA LYS A 235 -15.26 4.76 4.81
C LYS A 235 -14.16 4.75 5.87
N VAL A 236 -12.91 4.53 5.47
CA VAL A 236 -11.77 4.57 6.37
C VAL A 236 -10.73 5.52 5.80
N LEU A 237 -10.32 6.49 6.61
CA LEU A 237 -9.25 7.41 6.27
C LEU A 237 -8.03 7.10 7.13
N ASN A 238 -6.86 7.04 6.51
CA ASN A 238 -5.62 6.65 7.16
C ASN A 238 -4.54 7.70 6.94
N VAL A 239 -3.88 8.10 8.03
CA VAL A 239 -2.72 9.00 8.01
C VAL A 239 -1.48 8.22 8.40
N ALA A 240 -0.46 8.28 7.55
CA ALA A 240 0.85 7.77 7.91
C ALA A 240 1.48 8.65 8.99
N LEU A 241 1.99 8.04 10.06
CA LEU A 241 2.61 8.79 11.16
C LEU A 241 3.83 9.61 10.71
N THR A 242 4.52 9.16 9.66
CA THR A 242 5.61 9.88 9.02
C THR A 242 5.16 11.22 8.44
N ASP A 243 3.97 11.29 7.84
CA ASP A 243 3.38 12.56 7.37
C ASP A 243 3.00 13.47 8.55
N ALA A 244 2.55 12.91 9.66
CA ALA A 244 2.18 13.66 10.87
C ALA A 244 3.36 14.43 11.50
N VAL A 245 4.59 14.01 11.22
CA VAL A 245 5.80 14.59 11.79
C VAL A 245 6.74 15.20 10.74
N GLY A 246 6.35 15.13 9.46
CA GLY A 246 7.15 15.64 8.34
C GLY A 246 8.43 14.82 8.10
N ASP A 247 8.42 13.54 8.47
CA ASP A 247 9.51 12.62 8.18
C ASP A 247 9.69 12.52 6.66
N ARG A 248 10.93 12.31 6.23
CA ARG A 248 11.31 12.20 4.81
C ARG A 248 11.93 10.85 4.48
N LEU A 249 12.28 10.06 5.50
CA LEU A 249 13.01 8.82 5.32
C LEU A 249 12.06 7.70 4.89
N THR A 250 12.36 7.08 3.76
CA THR A 250 11.65 5.91 3.24
C THR A 250 11.79 4.73 4.19
N GLN A 251 10.70 4.06 4.59
CA GLN A 251 10.81 2.89 5.48
C GLN A 251 11.22 1.62 4.73
N ASN A 252 10.64 1.41 3.56
CA ASN A 252 10.92 0.27 2.69
C ASN A 252 11.11 0.76 1.25
N GLN A 253 12.17 0.30 0.60
CA GLN A 253 12.42 0.48 -0.82
C GLN A 253 12.15 -0.85 -1.53
N PRO A 254 10.97 -1.04 -2.14
CA PRO A 254 10.65 -2.27 -2.86
C PRO A 254 11.72 -2.64 -3.88
N GLY A 255 11.98 -3.94 -4.00
CA GLY A 255 13.01 -4.48 -4.89
C GLY A 255 14.44 -4.48 -4.31
N THR A 256 14.61 -4.20 -3.01
CA THR A 256 15.91 -4.28 -2.32
C THR A 256 15.86 -5.27 -1.16
N ILE A 257 17.00 -5.86 -0.83
CA ILE A 257 17.19 -6.79 0.29
C ILE A 257 18.18 -6.18 1.28
N ASP A 258 19.43 -6.02 0.87
CA ASP A 258 20.55 -5.55 1.70
C ASP A 258 21.08 -4.17 1.27
N GLU A 259 20.59 -3.65 0.14
CA GLU A 259 21.01 -2.38 -0.45
C GLU A 259 20.46 -1.17 0.32
N TYR A 260 19.36 -1.34 1.04
CA TYR A 260 18.72 -0.33 1.87
C TYR A 260 18.36 -0.91 3.25
N PRO A 261 18.43 -0.15 4.36
CA PRO A 261 18.03 -0.62 5.68
C PRO A 261 16.50 -0.71 5.84
N ASN A 262 15.85 -1.48 4.95
CA ASN A 262 14.40 -1.72 4.98
C ASN A 262 13.96 -2.15 6.38
N TRP A 263 12.87 -1.55 6.87
CA TRP A 263 12.27 -1.86 8.18
C TRP A 263 13.15 -1.54 9.39
N ARG A 264 14.23 -0.79 9.19
CA ARG A 264 15.18 -0.38 10.23
C ARG A 264 15.32 1.14 10.31
N VAL A 265 14.41 1.89 9.68
CA VAL A 265 14.40 3.35 9.70
C VAL A 265 13.52 3.83 10.86
N PRO A 266 14.09 4.53 11.86
CA PRO A 266 13.31 5.08 12.96
C PRO A 266 12.49 6.28 12.49
N LEU A 267 11.31 6.48 13.10
CA LEU A 267 10.54 7.71 12.93
C LEU A 267 11.42 8.90 13.30
N SER A 268 11.47 9.89 12.41
CA SER A 268 12.39 11.01 12.51
C SER A 268 11.69 12.35 12.34
N HIS A 269 12.31 13.38 12.90
CA HIS A 269 12.01 14.77 12.58
C HIS A 269 12.34 15.07 11.09
N PRO A 270 11.89 16.21 10.54
CA PRO A 270 12.21 16.59 9.16
C PRO A 270 13.72 16.73 8.87
N ASP A 271 14.55 16.92 9.90
CA ASP A 271 16.01 16.97 9.79
C ASP A 271 16.69 15.58 9.84
N GLY A 272 15.90 14.51 9.94
CA GLY A 272 16.36 13.11 9.96
C GLY A 272 16.82 12.62 11.33
N LYS A 273 16.69 13.41 12.40
CA LYS A 273 16.98 12.92 13.76
C LYS A 273 15.83 12.07 14.29
N PRO A 274 16.11 10.96 15.00
CA PRO A 274 15.06 10.14 15.60
C PRO A 274 14.14 10.95 16.53
N MET A 275 12.84 10.67 16.46
CA MET A 275 11.80 11.30 17.27
C MET A 275 11.26 10.31 18.31
N LEU A 276 11.06 10.79 19.53
CA LEU A 276 10.42 10.04 20.61
C LEU A 276 8.89 10.18 20.56
N LEU A 277 8.18 9.18 21.08
CA LEU A 277 6.72 9.17 21.13
C LEU A 277 6.11 10.43 21.80
N ALA A 278 6.74 10.93 22.87
CA ALA A 278 6.25 12.12 23.58
C ALA A 278 6.27 13.38 22.70
N GLU A 279 7.27 13.51 21.83
CA GLU A 279 7.45 14.67 20.95
C GLU A 279 6.37 14.74 19.85
N ILE A 280 5.75 13.60 19.50
CA ILE A 280 4.63 13.54 18.56
C ILE A 280 3.45 14.37 19.09
N PHE A 281 3.17 14.30 20.39
CA PHE A 281 2.08 15.04 21.02
C PHE A 281 2.35 16.55 21.12
N GLU A 282 3.60 16.97 20.95
CA GLU A 282 4.01 18.38 20.91
C GLU A 282 4.10 18.91 19.46
N SER A 283 4.01 18.03 18.47
CA SER A 283 4.10 18.38 17.05
C SER A 283 2.88 19.20 16.60
N LYS A 284 3.15 20.42 16.13
CA LYS A 284 2.15 21.28 15.50
C LYS A 284 1.55 20.61 14.27
N LEU A 285 2.38 19.97 13.45
CA LEU A 285 1.94 19.30 12.22
C LEU A 285 1.01 18.12 12.53
N ALA A 286 1.35 17.33 13.56
CA ALA A 286 0.51 16.21 13.98
C ALA A 286 -0.84 16.71 14.50
N THR A 287 -0.83 17.81 15.26
CA THR A 287 -2.05 18.46 15.74
C THR A 287 -2.92 18.98 14.58
N GLN A 288 -2.32 19.62 13.58
CA GLN A 288 -3.04 20.11 12.40
C GLN A 288 -3.63 18.96 11.58
N LEU A 289 -2.88 17.88 11.35
CA LEU A 289 -3.38 16.71 10.64
C LEU A 289 -4.50 16.02 11.41
N ALA A 290 -4.35 15.82 12.72
CA ALA A 290 -5.44 15.29 13.55
C ALA A 290 -6.70 16.17 13.46
N ALA A 291 -6.56 17.50 13.44
CA ALA A 291 -7.70 18.40 13.26
C ALA A 291 -8.35 18.29 11.88
N ILE A 292 -7.57 18.04 10.81
CA ILE A 292 -8.10 17.81 9.46
C ILE A 292 -8.89 16.51 9.40
N MET A 293 -8.34 15.43 9.96
CA MET A 293 -8.94 14.09 9.87
C MET A 293 -10.19 13.90 10.74
N ASN A 294 -10.47 14.83 11.65
CA ASN A 294 -11.63 14.80 12.54
C ASN A 294 -12.77 15.75 12.07
N GLN A 295 -12.67 16.31 10.86
CA GLN A 295 -13.76 17.10 10.24
C GLN A 295 -14.84 16.18 9.68
#